data_AF-I4G506-F1
#
_entry.id   AF-I4G506-F1
#
_cell.length_a   1.000
_cell.length_b   1.000
_cell.length_c   1.000
_cell.angle_alpha   90.00
_cell.angle_beta   90.00
_cell.angle_gamma   90.00
#
_symmetry.space_group_name_H-M   'P 1'
#
loop_
_entity.id
_entity.type
_entity.pdbx_description
1 polymer ?
#
loop_
_entity_poly.entity_id
_entity_poly.type
_entity_poly.pdbx_seq_one_letter_code
_entity_poly.pdbx_strand_id
1 'polypeptide(L)'
;MIALFVRNTGQIFAQKFNPFLYWLTIIASTTVGTTLADFVNRSLGIGYTGGSFILFTLLMGSLFVWHRLLGTVEVGSVSSPKSEFFYWLTITFSQTLGTALGDWTADTAKLGYLGGAVIFSGLLVAVTLAYLYTAIPHTILFWTAFILTRPLGAVVGDFLDKPHAKGGLELSRYSATAVLVALILTCILVIPQRAARKAH
;
A
#
# COMPACT_ATOMS: atom_id res chain seq x y z
N MET A 1 12.63 13.81 14.55
CA MET A 1 11.16 13.80 14.64
C MET A 1 10.48 15.05 14.08
N ILE A 2 11.15 16.22 13.98
CA ILE A 2 10.59 17.44 13.33
C ILE A 2 11.09 17.64 11.88
N ALA A 3 12.26 17.09 11.52
CA ALA A 3 12.80 17.20 10.15
C ALA A 3 12.00 16.44 9.06
N LEU A 4 11.08 15.55 9.45
CA LEU A 4 10.23 14.79 8.51
C LEU A 4 8.97 15.56 8.09
N PHE A 5 8.55 16.57 8.85
CA PHE A 5 7.44 17.45 8.46
C PHE A 5 7.87 18.59 7.53
N VAL A 6 9.14 19.01 7.61
CA VAL A 6 9.68 20.17 6.89
C VAL A 6 9.85 19.92 5.38
N ARG A 7 9.76 18.67 4.90
CA ARG A 7 9.80 18.37 3.46
C ARG A 7 8.49 17.84 2.90
N ASN A 8 7.36 18.08 3.58
CA ASN A 8 6.03 17.93 2.98
C ASN A 8 5.64 19.14 2.10
N THR A 9 6.55 20.11 1.95
CA THR A 9 6.43 21.30 1.09
C THR A 9 7.45 21.32 -0.05
N GLY A 10 8.27 20.29 -0.23
CA GLY A 10 9.26 20.24 -1.31
C GLY A 10 8.70 19.77 -2.65
N GLN A 11 7.62 18.99 -2.64
CA GLN A 11 6.99 18.47 -3.86
C GLN A 11 5.93 19.44 -4.41
N ILE A 12 5.30 20.21 -3.52
CA ILE A 12 4.34 21.27 -3.85
C ILE A 12 4.96 22.43 -4.65
N PHE A 13 6.28 22.64 -4.57
CA PHE A 13 6.99 23.74 -5.26
C PHE A 13 7.99 23.28 -6.32
N ALA A 14 8.18 21.98 -6.53
CA ALA A 14 9.09 21.48 -7.56
C ALA A 14 8.36 21.37 -8.90
N GLN A 15 8.60 22.31 -9.81
CA GLN A 15 8.07 22.31 -11.19
C GLN A 15 8.51 21.11 -12.06
N LYS A 16 9.24 20.13 -11.50
CA LYS A 16 9.71 18.92 -12.19
C LYS A 16 9.58 17.70 -11.29
N PHE A 17 9.00 16.62 -11.82
CA PHE A 17 8.96 15.31 -11.18
C PHE A 17 10.38 14.86 -10.84
N ASN A 18 10.69 14.77 -9.55
CA ASN A 18 11.97 14.25 -9.08
C ASN A 18 11.77 12.82 -8.56
N PRO A 19 12.22 11.79 -9.31
CA PRO A 19 12.06 10.39 -8.94
C PRO A 19 12.63 10.05 -7.56
N PHE A 20 13.75 10.68 -7.17
CA PHE A 20 14.37 10.44 -5.87
C PHE A 20 13.49 10.93 -4.71
N LEU A 21 12.89 12.11 -4.85
CA LEU A 21 12.00 12.65 -3.82
C LEU A 21 10.74 11.80 -3.71
N TYR A 22 10.17 11.38 -4.85
CA TYR A 22 8.99 10.51 -4.91
C TYR A 22 9.23 9.17 -4.19
N TRP A 23 10.33 8.48 -4.51
CA TRP A 23 10.67 7.20 -3.88
C TRP A 23 10.97 7.36 -2.38
N LEU A 24 11.63 8.45 -1.98
CA LEU A 24 11.90 8.71 -0.57
C LEU A 24 10.59 8.95 0.19
N THR A 25 9.64 9.70 -0.37
CA THR A 25 8.32 9.92 0.22
C THR A 25 7.55 8.60 0.34
N ILE A 26 7.63 7.70 -0.64
CA ILE A 26 7.05 6.35 -0.54
C ILE A 26 7.67 5.55 0.60
N ILE A 27 9.00 5.53 0.70
CA ILE A 27 9.67 4.77 1.77
C ILE A 27 9.31 5.35 3.15
N ALA A 28 9.29 6.69 3.27
CA ALA A 28 8.90 7.36 4.50
C ALA A 28 7.43 7.06 4.86
N SER A 29 6.50 7.14 3.90
CA SER A 29 5.09 6.83 4.16
C SER A 29 4.88 5.38 4.56
N THR A 30 5.61 4.43 3.97
CA THR A 30 5.53 3.01 4.37
C THR A 30 6.03 2.76 5.77
N THR A 31 7.13 3.42 6.15
CA THR A 31 7.70 3.30 7.49
C THR A 31 6.75 3.91 8.52
N VAL A 32 6.28 5.13 8.28
CA VAL A 32 5.32 5.82 9.17
C VAL A 32 4.01 5.05 9.25
N GLY A 33 3.48 4.58 8.12
CA GLY A 33 2.24 3.83 8.06
C GLY A 33 2.29 2.56 8.89
N THR A 34 3.38 1.80 8.78
CA THR A 34 3.59 0.59 9.60
C THR A 34 3.64 0.92 11.09
N THR A 35 4.40 1.95 11.48
CA THR A 35 4.49 2.35 12.90
C THR A 35 3.15 2.87 13.45
N LEU A 36 2.36 3.55 12.62
CA LEU A 36 1.05 4.06 13.02
C LEU A 36 0.04 2.92 13.13
N ALA A 37 0.13 1.90 12.28
CA ALA A 37 -0.69 0.69 12.37
C ALA A 37 -0.40 -0.03 13.69
N ASP A 38 0.87 -0.23 14.01
CA ASP A 38 1.29 -0.82 15.29
C ASP A 38 0.83 0.01 16.48
N PHE A 39 0.93 1.33 16.41
CA PHE A 39 0.45 2.22 17.47
C PHE A 39 -1.06 2.12 17.68
N VAL A 40 -1.85 2.16 16.60
CA VAL A 40 -3.32 2.08 16.67
C VAL A 40 -3.78 0.70 17.16
N ASN A 41 -3.15 -0.37 16.68
CA ASN A 41 -3.57 -1.72 17.03
C ASN A 41 -3.11 -2.13 18.43
N ARG A 42 -1.86 -1.81 18.81
CA ARG A 42 -1.21 -2.29 20.04
C ARG A 42 -1.21 -1.25 21.15
N SER A 43 -0.84 0.00 20.87
CA SER A 43 -0.68 1.03 21.92
C SER A 43 -2.01 1.65 22.34
N LEU A 44 -2.96 1.82 21.41
CA LEU A 44 -4.31 2.28 21.74
C LEU A 44 -5.23 1.14 22.25
N GLY A 45 -4.77 -0.12 22.25
CA GLY A 45 -5.50 -1.27 22.82
C GLY A 45 -6.79 -1.65 22.08
N ILE A 46 -7.04 -1.09 20.90
CA ILE A 46 -8.27 -1.30 20.11
C ILE A 46 -8.28 -2.67 19.41
N GLY A 47 -7.11 -3.32 19.33
CA GLY A 47 -6.91 -4.59 18.64
C GLY A 47 -6.97 -4.45 17.12
N TYR A 48 -6.51 -5.48 16.40
CA TYR A 48 -6.41 -5.46 14.95
C TYR A 48 -7.77 -5.28 14.25
N THR A 49 -8.85 -5.81 14.83
CA THR A 49 -10.22 -5.69 14.27
C THR A 49 -10.69 -4.24 14.29
N GLY A 50 -10.56 -3.57 15.44
CA GLY A 50 -10.98 -2.18 15.61
C GLY A 50 -10.09 -1.21 14.85
N GLY A 51 -8.76 -1.40 14.90
CA GLY A 51 -7.81 -0.57 14.17
C GLY A 51 -7.98 -0.68 12.65
N SER A 52 -8.18 -1.90 12.11
CA SER A 52 -8.45 -2.09 10.68
C SER A 52 -9.74 -1.39 10.23
N PHE A 53 -10.81 -1.43 11.03
CA PHE A 53 -12.07 -0.77 10.70
C PHE A 53 -11.95 0.76 10.70
N ILE A 54 -11.25 1.34 11.69
CA ILE A 54 -10.99 2.78 11.76
C ILE A 54 -10.14 3.21 10.56
N LEU A 55 -9.07 2.48 10.25
CA LEU A 55 -8.20 2.78 9.12
C LEU A 55 -8.92 2.65 7.78
N PHE A 56 -9.80 1.66 7.64
CA PHE A 56 -10.66 1.51 6.47
C PHE A 56 -11.61 2.70 6.32
N THR A 57 -12.23 3.13 7.43
CA THR A 57 -13.12 4.29 7.45
C THR A 57 -12.38 5.58 7.09
N LEU A 58 -11.18 5.79 7.61
CA LEU A 58 -10.32 6.93 7.28
C LEU A 58 -9.89 6.92 5.81
N LEU A 59 -9.53 5.74 5.28
CA LEU A 59 -9.17 5.58 3.88
C LEU A 59 -10.35 5.93 2.97
N MET A 60 -11.52 5.35 3.21
CA MET A 60 -12.74 5.63 2.44
C MET A 60 -13.16 7.10 2.58
N GLY A 61 -13.08 7.66 3.78
CA GLY A 61 -13.31 9.08 4.03
C GLY A 61 -12.36 9.97 3.24
N SER A 62 -11.07 9.63 3.18
CA SER A 62 -10.08 10.40 2.40
C SER A 62 -10.39 10.39 0.91
N LEU A 63 -10.75 9.22 0.35
CA LEU A 63 -11.14 9.08 -1.05
C LEU A 63 -12.43 9.83 -1.36
N PHE A 64 -13.41 9.77 -0.46
CA PHE A 64 -14.68 10.48 -0.61
C PHE A 64 -14.50 12.00 -0.55
N VAL A 65 -13.74 12.51 0.42
CA VAL A 65 -13.44 13.94 0.54
C VAL A 65 -12.63 14.41 -0.67
N TRP A 66 -11.67 13.61 -1.15
CA TRP A 66 -10.93 13.91 -2.37
C TRP A 66 -11.88 14.00 -3.58
N HIS A 67 -12.74 13.00 -3.79
CA HIS A 67 -13.73 13.02 -4.87
C HIS A 67 -14.69 14.22 -4.76
N ARG A 68 -15.12 14.60 -3.55
CA ARG A 68 -16.01 15.74 -3.32
C ARG A 68 -15.34 17.08 -3.58
N LEU A 69 -14.07 17.24 -3.24
CA LEU A 69 -13.36 18.51 -3.36
C LEU A 69 -12.73 18.74 -4.75
N LEU A 70 -12.30 17.68 -5.41
CA LEU A 70 -11.56 17.76 -6.69
C LEU A 70 -12.29 17.09 -7.85
N GLY A 71 -13.45 16.46 -7.61
CA GLY A 71 -14.30 15.85 -8.64
C GLY A 71 -13.74 14.57 -9.27
N THR A 72 -12.45 14.31 -9.12
CA THR A 72 -11.76 13.13 -9.66
C THR A 72 -10.76 12.60 -8.63
N VAL A 73 -10.61 11.27 -8.59
CA VAL A 73 -9.59 10.55 -7.81
C VAL A 73 -8.58 9.88 -8.75
N GLU A 74 -8.47 10.40 -9.97
CA GLU A 74 -7.56 9.88 -10.97
C GLU A 74 -6.14 10.30 -10.64
N VAL A 75 -5.23 9.31 -10.58
CA VAL A 75 -3.81 9.57 -10.32
C VAL A 75 -3.19 10.43 -11.45
N GLY A 76 -3.74 10.38 -12.66
CA GLY A 76 -3.30 11.18 -13.80
C GLY A 76 -3.65 12.68 -13.71
N SER A 77 -4.59 13.08 -12.85
CA SER A 77 -4.98 14.49 -12.68
C SER A 77 -4.29 15.16 -11.48
N VAL A 78 -3.34 14.48 -10.83
CA VAL A 78 -2.60 14.99 -9.67
C VAL A 78 -1.57 16.04 -10.13
N SER A 79 -2.06 17.24 -10.43
CA SER A 79 -1.23 18.38 -10.86
C SER A 79 -1.28 19.55 -9.88
N SER A 80 -2.18 19.51 -8.89
CA SER A 80 -2.34 20.56 -7.89
C SER A 80 -1.79 20.15 -6.51
N PRO A 81 -1.30 21.11 -5.70
CA PRO A 81 -0.87 20.85 -4.33
C PRO A 81 -1.94 20.19 -3.45
N LYS A 82 -3.22 20.51 -3.69
CA LYS A 82 -4.36 19.93 -2.96
C LYS A 82 -4.58 18.48 -3.33
N SER A 83 -4.55 18.15 -4.63
CA SER A 83 -4.67 16.75 -5.09
C SER A 83 -3.50 15.89 -4.64
N GLU A 84 -2.30 16.46 -4.60
CA GLU A 84 -1.10 15.75 -4.13
C GLU A 84 -1.19 15.43 -2.64
N PHE A 85 -1.68 16.36 -1.82
CA PHE A 85 -1.93 16.11 -0.40
C PHE A 85 -2.91 14.93 -0.19
N PHE A 86 -4.05 14.93 -0.88
CA PHE A 86 -5.02 13.84 -0.76
C PHE A 86 -4.45 12.51 -1.26
N TYR A 87 -3.69 12.52 -2.35
CA TYR A 87 -3.02 11.33 -2.87
C TYR A 87 -2.07 10.71 -1.84
N TRP A 88 -1.19 11.51 -1.25
CA TRP A 88 -0.26 11.02 -0.22
C TRP A 88 -0.95 10.57 1.06
N LEU A 89 -2.03 11.26 1.45
CA LEU A 89 -2.85 10.89 2.59
C LEU A 89 -3.52 9.53 2.38
N THR A 90 -4.14 9.31 1.22
CA THR A 90 -4.76 8.05 0.84
C THR A 90 -3.74 6.91 0.78
N ILE A 91 -2.54 7.16 0.21
CA ILE A 91 -1.46 6.17 0.22
C ILE A 91 -1.07 5.78 1.65
N THR A 92 -0.89 6.77 2.52
CA THR A 92 -0.48 6.52 3.90
C THR A 92 -1.52 5.68 4.62
N PHE A 93 -2.81 6.06 4.55
CA PHE A 93 -3.88 5.26 5.15
C PHE A 93 -4.00 3.86 4.54
N SER A 94 -3.84 3.73 3.22
CA SER A 94 -3.86 2.43 2.54
C SER A 94 -2.73 1.52 3.01
N GLN A 95 -1.54 2.07 3.27
CA GLN A 95 -0.40 1.30 3.76
C GLN A 95 -0.60 0.86 5.21
N THR A 96 -1.02 1.79 6.08
CA THR A 96 -1.35 1.49 7.48
C THR A 96 -2.45 0.42 7.58
N LEU A 97 -3.51 0.57 6.78
CA LEU A 97 -4.61 -0.38 6.70
C LEU A 97 -4.13 -1.75 6.22
N GLY A 98 -3.30 -1.80 5.18
CA GLY A 98 -2.83 -3.06 4.60
C GLY A 98 -2.06 -3.92 5.61
N THR A 99 -1.18 -3.32 6.41
CA THR A 99 -0.49 -4.03 7.49
C THR A 99 -1.47 -4.54 8.54
N ALA A 100 -2.37 -3.66 9.01
CA ALA A 100 -3.36 -4.03 10.03
C ALA A 100 -4.29 -5.16 9.56
N LEU A 101 -4.76 -5.12 8.31
CA LEU A 101 -5.60 -6.15 7.70
C LEU A 101 -4.84 -7.46 7.51
N GLY A 102 -3.58 -7.40 7.10
CA GLY A 102 -2.74 -8.59 6.96
C GLY A 102 -2.58 -9.33 8.28
N ASP A 103 -2.19 -8.60 9.33
CA ASP A 103 -2.06 -9.13 10.69
C ASP A 103 -3.39 -9.62 11.25
N TRP A 104 -4.49 -8.88 11.01
CA TRP A 104 -5.83 -9.30 11.42
C TRP A 104 -6.21 -10.64 10.81
N THR A 105 -5.98 -10.80 9.50
CA THR A 105 -6.36 -12.02 8.76
C THR A 105 -5.54 -13.22 9.23
N ALA A 106 -4.24 -13.01 9.48
CA ALA A 106 -3.36 -14.08 9.93
C ALA A 106 -3.59 -14.46 11.40
N ASP A 107 -3.58 -13.49 12.30
CA ASP A 107 -3.53 -13.73 13.75
C ASP A 107 -4.93 -13.75 14.39
N THR A 108 -5.82 -12.83 14.01
CA THR A 108 -7.14 -12.68 14.66
C THR A 108 -8.20 -13.57 14.02
N ALA A 109 -8.26 -13.63 12.70
CA ALA A 109 -9.16 -14.53 11.97
C ALA A 109 -8.68 -15.99 11.99
N LYS A 110 -7.48 -16.26 12.52
CA LYS A 110 -6.84 -17.59 12.61
C LYS A 110 -6.74 -18.32 11.26
N LEU A 111 -6.78 -17.58 10.15
CA LEU A 111 -6.64 -18.14 8.80
C LEU A 111 -5.17 -18.48 8.49
N GLY A 112 -4.24 -17.96 9.29
CA GLY A 112 -2.80 -18.07 9.06
C GLY A 112 -2.33 -17.27 7.86
N TYR A 113 -1.02 -17.24 7.64
CA TYR A 113 -0.45 -16.44 6.56
C TYR A 113 -0.82 -16.99 5.17
N LEU A 114 -0.82 -18.32 4.99
CA LEU A 114 -1.24 -18.91 3.72
C LEU A 114 -2.72 -18.63 3.39
N GLY A 115 -3.62 -18.73 4.38
CA GLY A 115 -5.03 -18.43 4.18
C GLY A 115 -5.26 -16.98 3.79
N GLY A 116 -4.58 -16.03 4.44
CA GLY A 116 -4.61 -14.62 4.06
C GLY A 116 -4.07 -14.38 2.65
N ALA A 117 -2.94 -15.00 2.30
CA ALA A 117 -2.33 -14.85 0.97
C ALA A 117 -3.27 -15.35 -0.14
N VAL A 118 -3.95 -16.48 0.06
CA VAL A 118 -4.93 -17.03 -0.89
C VAL A 118 -6.12 -16.08 -1.05
N ILE A 119 -6.67 -15.54 0.05
CA ILE A 119 -7.80 -14.61 -0.01
C ILE A 119 -7.44 -13.34 -0.77
N PHE A 120 -6.33 -12.67 -0.41
CA PHE A 120 -5.95 -11.42 -1.09
C PHE A 120 -5.56 -11.64 -2.55
N SER A 121 -4.91 -12.77 -2.87
CA SER A 121 -4.62 -13.15 -4.26
C SER A 121 -5.91 -13.42 -5.04
N GLY A 122 -6.87 -14.13 -4.45
CA GLY A 122 -8.18 -14.38 -5.06
C GLY A 122 -8.97 -13.09 -5.30
N LEU A 123 -8.93 -12.14 -4.38
CA LEU A 123 -9.53 -10.82 -4.55
C LEU A 123 -8.86 -10.03 -5.69
N LEU A 124 -7.53 -10.08 -5.82
CA LEU A 124 -6.83 -9.46 -6.95
C LEU A 124 -7.17 -10.11 -8.30
N VAL A 125 -7.32 -11.43 -8.33
CA VAL A 125 -7.83 -12.14 -9.52
C VAL A 125 -9.24 -11.68 -9.83
N ALA A 126 -10.12 -11.55 -8.83
CA ALA A 126 -11.47 -11.02 -9.03
C ALA A 126 -11.47 -9.58 -9.57
N VAL A 127 -10.58 -8.71 -9.09
CA VAL A 127 -10.40 -7.36 -9.63
C VAL A 127 -9.90 -7.41 -11.08
N THR A 128 -9.01 -8.34 -11.41
CA THR A 128 -8.51 -8.55 -12.78
C THR A 128 -9.63 -9.04 -13.70
N LEU A 129 -10.44 -9.98 -13.25
CA LEU A 129 -11.62 -10.43 -14.00
C LEU A 129 -12.63 -9.30 -14.17
N ALA A 130 -12.88 -8.50 -13.12
CA ALA A 130 -13.73 -7.32 -13.23
C ALA A 130 -13.18 -6.33 -14.26
N TYR A 131 -11.86 -6.11 -14.31
CA TYR A 131 -11.23 -5.28 -15.32
C TYR A 131 -11.43 -5.81 -16.76
N LEU A 132 -11.39 -7.12 -16.95
CA LEU A 132 -11.52 -7.74 -18.28
C LEU A 132 -12.97 -7.88 -18.75
N TYR A 133 -13.92 -8.07 -17.83
CA TYR A 133 -15.28 -8.45 -18.15
C TYR A 133 -16.35 -7.41 -17.79
N THR A 134 -15.99 -6.32 -17.11
CA THR A 134 -16.97 -5.30 -16.68
C THR A 134 -16.59 -3.90 -17.12
N ALA A 135 -17.57 -3.00 -17.20
CA ALA A 135 -17.38 -1.58 -17.51
C ALA A 135 -17.16 -0.72 -16.24
N ILE A 136 -16.64 -1.32 -15.16
CA ILE A 136 -16.35 -0.58 -13.92
C ILE A 136 -15.27 0.48 -14.21
N PRO A 137 -15.39 1.71 -13.67
CA PRO A 137 -14.38 2.74 -13.85
C PRO A 137 -12.98 2.25 -13.45
N HIS A 138 -12.00 2.45 -14.32
CA HIS A 138 -10.61 2.04 -14.08
C HIS A 138 -10.05 2.63 -12.79
N THR A 139 -10.49 3.82 -12.40
CA THR A 139 -10.10 4.46 -11.14
C THR A 139 -10.46 3.62 -9.92
N ILE A 140 -11.66 3.02 -9.90
CA ILE A 140 -12.10 2.17 -8.79
C ILE A 140 -11.27 0.89 -8.77
N LEU A 141 -11.14 0.22 -9.92
CA LEU A 141 -10.36 -1.01 -10.05
C LEU A 141 -8.89 -0.79 -9.66
N PHE A 142 -8.30 0.34 -10.05
CA PHE A 142 -6.96 0.74 -9.67
C PHE A 142 -6.81 0.88 -8.16
N TRP A 143 -7.67 1.67 -7.51
CA TRP A 143 -7.59 1.87 -6.06
C TRP A 143 -7.85 0.57 -5.29
N THR A 144 -8.81 -0.24 -5.73
CA THR A 144 -9.07 -1.55 -5.12
C THR A 144 -7.86 -2.47 -5.24
N ALA A 145 -7.25 -2.60 -6.44
CA ALA A 145 -6.05 -3.39 -6.62
C ALA A 145 -4.89 -2.84 -5.78
N PHE A 146 -4.67 -1.53 -5.80
CA PHE A 146 -3.62 -0.87 -5.03
C PHE A 146 -3.75 -1.16 -3.53
N ILE A 147 -4.96 -1.00 -2.97
CA ILE A 147 -5.22 -1.26 -1.56
C ILE A 147 -5.01 -2.74 -1.22
N LEU A 148 -5.42 -3.67 -2.08
CA LEU A 148 -5.30 -5.13 -1.85
C LEU A 148 -3.87 -5.68 -1.98
N THR A 149 -3.02 -5.06 -2.80
CA THR A 149 -1.62 -5.51 -2.94
C THR A 149 -0.81 -5.36 -1.65
N ARG A 150 -1.16 -4.39 -0.79
CA ARG A 150 -0.47 -4.16 0.48
C ARG A 150 -0.70 -5.25 1.54
N PRO A 151 -1.93 -5.62 1.91
CA PRO A 151 -2.16 -6.72 2.84
C PRO A 151 -1.65 -8.04 2.28
N LEU A 152 -1.76 -8.28 0.96
CA LEU A 152 -1.11 -9.44 0.34
C LEU A 152 0.40 -9.45 0.60
N GLY A 153 1.07 -8.32 0.34
CA GLY A 153 2.52 -8.19 0.58
C GLY A 153 2.90 -8.38 2.05
N ALA A 154 2.12 -7.85 2.98
CA ALA A 154 2.34 -8.03 4.42
C ALA A 154 2.22 -9.51 4.82
N VAL A 155 1.15 -10.18 4.38
CA VAL A 155 0.90 -11.58 4.72
C VAL A 155 1.94 -12.52 4.09
N VAL A 156 2.31 -12.29 2.83
CA VAL A 156 3.36 -13.07 2.15
C VAL A 156 4.74 -12.79 2.76
N GLY A 157 5.04 -11.53 3.11
CA GLY A 157 6.29 -11.18 3.79
C GLY A 157 6.40 -11.86 5.14
N ASP A 158 5.34 -11.82 5.94
CA ASP A 158 5.25 -12.49 7.23
C ASP A 158 5.30 -14.01 7.11
N PHE A 159 4.69 -14.58 6.07
CA PHE A 159 4.82 -16.00 5.77
C PHE A 159 6.28 -16.39 5.52
N LEU A 160 7.06 -15.55 4.84
CA LEU A 160 8.47 -15.84 4.56
C LEU A 160 9.36 -15.65 5.80
N ASP A 161 9.15 -14.61 6.60
CA ASP A 161 10.01 -14.22 7.73
C ASP A 161 9.71 -14.99 9.03
N LYS A 162 8.44 -15.30 9.33
CA LYS A 162 8.06 -15.83 10.65
C LYS A 162 8.46 -17.31 10.84
N PRO A 163 8.69 -17.74 12.10
CA PRO A 163 9.11 -19.12 12.40
C PRO A 163 8.07 -20.17 11.99
N HIS A 164 8.52 -21.40 11.73
CA HIS A 164 7.64 -22.51 11.35
C HIS A 164 6.53 -22.78 12.38
N ALA A 165 6.80 -22.56 13.67
CA ALA A 165 5.83 -22.71 14.75
C ALA A 165 4.61 -21.76 14.65
N LYS A 166 4.72 -20.66 13.88
CA LYS A 166 3.62 -19.73 13.59
C LYS A 166 3.07 -19.88 12.17
N GLY A 167 3.49 -20.91 11.44
CA GLY A 167 3.08 -21.15 10.06
C GLY A 167 3.85 -20.36 9.00
N GLY A 168 5.01 -19.81 9.35
CA GLY A 168 5.93 -19.20 8.38
C GLY A 168 7.02 -20.17 7.88
N LEU A 169 7.85 -19.72 6.95
CA LEU A 169 8.91 -20.49 6.29
C LEU A 169 10.28 -20.32 6.92
N GLU A 170 10.41 -19.46 7.94
CA GLU A 170 11.66 -19.24 8.69
C GLU A 170 12.86 -18.97 7.78
N LEU A 171 12.64 -18.25 6.67
CA LEU A 171 13.73 -17.84 5.80
C LEU A 171 14.59 -16.84 6.56
N SER A 172 15.89 -17.11 6.68
CA SER A 172 16.79 -16.15 7.33
C SER A 172 16.64 -14.79 6.66
N ARG A 173 16.59 -13.71 7.44
CA ARG A 173 16.43 -12.32 6.94
C ARG A 173 17.36 -11.99 5.77
N TYR A 174 18.56 -12.55 5.78
CA TYR A 174 19.56 -12.40 4.72
C TYR A 174 19.13 -13.08 3.41
N SER A 175 18.59 -14.30 3.49
CA SER A 175 18.07 -15.04 2.32
C SER A 175 16.82 -14.40 1.73
N ALA A 176 15.87 -13.95 2.56
CA ALA A 176 14.66 -13.26 2.10
C ALA A 176 15.00 -11.94 1.39
N THR A 177 15.96 -11.17 1.93
CA THR A 177 16.45 -9.94 1.31
C THR A 177 17.17 -10.23 -0.01
N ALA A 178 18.02 -11.25 -0.06
CA ALA A 178 18.73 -11.63 -1.29
C ALA A 178 17.78 -12.07 -2.41
N VAL A 179 16.74 -12.85 -2.08
CA VAL A 179 15.70 -13.26 -3.03
C VAL A 179 14.91 -12.05 -3.52
N LEU A 180 14.50 -11.14 -2.65
CA LEU A 180 13.81 -9.91 -3.03
C LEU A 180 14.66 -9.06 -3.98
N VAL A 181 15.95 -8.88 -3.68
CA VAL A 181 16.88 -8.14 -4.54
C VAL A 181 17.00 -8.82 -5.91
N ALA A 182 17.17 -10.15 -5.95
CA ALA A 182 17.25 -10.90 -7.20
C ALA A 182 15.95 -10.79 -8.03
N LEU A 183 14.79 -10.84 -7.38
CA LEU A 183 13.48 -10.73 -8.03
C LEU A 183 13.25 -9.32 -8.58
N ILE A 184 13.62 -8.28 -7.82
CA ILE A 184 13.58 -6.88 -8.27
C ILE A 184 14.49 -6.69 -9.50
N LEU A 185 15.74 -7.18 -9.44
CA LEU A 185 16.67 -7.10 -10.57
C LEU A 185 16.12 -7.83 -11.80
N THR A 186 15.54 -9.02 -11.61
CA THR A 186 14.92 -9.79 -12.69
C THR A 186 13.74 -9.02 -13.31
N CYS A 187 12.85 -8.46 -12.50
CA CYS A 187 11.75 -7.63 -12.99
C CYS A 187 12.24 -6.40 -13.76
N ILE A 188 13.32 -5.74 -13.32
CA ILE A 188 13.91 -4.61 -14.03
C ILE A 188 14.47 -5.03 -15.40
N LEU A 189 15.09 -6.20 -15.48
CA LEU A 189 15.71 -6.72 -16.70
C LEU A 189 14.69 -7.30 -17.69
N VAL A 190 13.63 -7.94 -17.20
CA VAL A 190 12.62 -8.64 -18.02
C VAL A 190 11.48 -7.71 -18.42
N ILE A 191 11.04 -6.81 -17.54
CA ILE A 191 9.93 -5.90 -17.83
C ILE A 191 10.50 -4.69 -18.55
N PRO A 192 10.17 -4.46 -19.84
CA PRO A 192 10.64 -3.29 -20.55
C PRO A 192 10.14 -2.05 -19.80
N GLN A 193 11.08 -1.27 -19.27
CA GLN A 193 10.79 -0.02 -18.57
C GLN A 193 10.26 1.02 -19.56
N ARG A 194 9.00 0.88 -19.96
CA ARG A 194 8.24 1.92 -20.65
C ARG A 194 7.89 2.99 -19.60
N ALA A 195 8.90 3.73 -19.16
CA ALA A 195 8.68 5.03 -18.53
C ALA A 195 7.69 5.79 -19.42
N ALA A 196 6.66 6.38 -18.81
CA ALA A 196 5.56 7.05 -19.48
C ALA A 196 6.07 8.07 -20.51
N ARG A 197 6.28 7.63 -21.76
CA ARG A 197 6.39 8.48 -22.95
C ARG A 197 4.98 8.90 -23.34
N LYS A 198 4.39 9.76 -22.54
CA LYS A 198 3.41 10.73 -23.01
C LYS A 198 3.76 12.08 -22.40
N ALA A 199 4.84 12.66 -22.94
CA ALA A 199 4.90 14.09 -23.07
C ALA A 199 4.05 14.43 -24.30
N HIS A 200 2.90 15.06 -24.07
CA HIS A 200 2.25 15.96 -25.02
C HIS A 200 1.38 16.92 -24.22
#